data_AF-A0AAU7SWS4-F1
#
_entry.id   AF-A0AAU7SWS4-F1
#
_cell.length_a   1.000
_cell.length_b   1.000
_cell.length_c   1.000
_cell.angle_alpha   90.00
_cell.angle_beta   90.00
_cell.angle_gamma   90.00
#
_symmetry.space_group_name_H-M   'P 1'
#
loop_
_entity.id
_entity.type
_entity.pdbx_description
1 polymer ?
#
loop_
_entity_poly.entity_id
_entity_poly.type
_entity_poly.pdbx_seq_one_letter_code
_entity_poly.pdbx_strand_id
1 'polypeptide(L)'
;MQRLAFVLGSVFLAMTQANAELIINGQPVTVTSTPPANQTLTSQNNFQQCLANLRSQAITSGVSSSTYDRYTQNLTPDYSVIDKLNYQPEFSTPIWDYLSGLVDEERVQLGQQKLAQHREVLNRVAATYGVPAETVVAVWGVESNFGDISGSYPLLQALGTLSCEGRRQGYFRGEFFTTMRILQRGDLSEQQMKGSWAGAFGHTQFMPSTYDELAVDFDGDGRRDLVSSTTDALASTANFLKKRGWQTGMPWGFEVRIPEGMSIAGESRRNKKALSSWMSRGVVRADGSPLIQGNLSDSSAAGLMTPAGANGPVFLVFKNFDAIYSYNAAESYALAIAHLSDRLQGQSAGFSKTWPTDDAGTSRAERREIQQFLINRGYDIGTVDGLIGDKTRQAIRQEQIRLGLSPTGRAGQQILNALRSENAKKMMQ
;
A
#
# COMPACT_ATOMS: atom_id res chain seq x y z
N MET A 1 -19.59 -21.56 -66.86
CA MET A 1 -18.41 -20.67 -66.75
C MET A 1 -18.91 -19.31 -66.29
N GLN A 2 -18.84 -19.08 -64.99
CA GLN A 2 -19.46 -17.96 -64.28
C GLN A 2 -18.68 -16.66 -64.46
N ARG A 3 -19.45 -15.58 -64.57
CA ARG A 3 -19.03 -14.18 -64.62
C ARG A 3 -18.58 -13.73 -63.22
N LEU A 4 -17.52 -12.91 -63.14
CA LEU A 4 -17.36 -11.96 -62.04
C LEU A 4 -16.79 -10.64 -62.57
N ALA A 5 -17.49 -9.56 -62.24
CA ALA A 5 -17.15 -8.18 -62.55
C ALA A 5 -16.56 -7.50 -61.29
N PHE A 6 -15.70 -6.52 -61.55
CA PHE A 6 -15.06 -5.62 -60.60
C PHE A 6 -16.08 -4.80 -59.78
N VAL A 7 -15.86 -4.70 -58.46
CA VAL A 7 -16.26 -3.55 -57.64
C VAL A 7 -15.13 -3.26 -56.64
N LEU A 8 -14.60 -2.03 -56.69
CA LEU A 8 -13.70 -1.48 -55.67
C LEU A 8 -14.46 -1.32 -54.35
N GLY A 9 -13.93 -1.90 -53.27
CA GLY A 9 -14.41 -1.69 -51.91
C GLY A 9 -13.24 -1.37 -50.98
N SER A 10 -13.14 -0.12 -50.57
CA SER A 10 -12.24 0.36 -49.52
C SER A 10 -12.65 -0.26 -48.18
N VAL A 11 -11.88 -1.20 -47.64
CA VAL A 11 -12.09 -1.72 -46.28
C VAL A 11 -11.32 -0.84 -45.30
N PHE A 12 -12.04 0.09 -44.67
CA PHE A 12 -11.60 0.65 -43.39
C PHE A 12 -11.63 -0.46 -42.35
N LEU A 13 -10.47 -0.95 -41.90
CA LEU A 13 -10.38 -1.64 -40.62
C LEU A 13 -10.55 -0.61 -39.51
N ALA A 14 -11.78 -0.42 -39.07
CA ALA A 14 -12.06 0.20 -37.78
C ALA A 14 -11.44 -0.70 -36.71
N MET A 15 -10.34 -0.26 -36.09
CA MET A 15 -9.88 -0.84 -34.84
C MET A 15 -10.97 -0.59 -33.80
N THR A 16 -11.73 -1.63 -33.48
CA THR A 16 -12.59 -1.64 -32.30
C THR A 16 -11.68 -1.51 -31.09
N GLN A 17 -11.70 -0.36 -30.44
CA GLN A 17 -11.20 -0.26 -29.07
C GLN A 17 -12.00 -1.25 -28.23
N ALA A 18 -11.34 -2.31 -27.76
CA ALA A 18 -11.88 -3.15 -26.71
C ALA A 18 -11.94 -2.31 -25.44
N ASN A 19 -13.04 -1.58 -25.27
CA ASN A 19 -13.42 -1.03 -23.98
C ASN A 19 -13.74 -2.22 -23.08
N ALA A 20 -12.97 -2.40 -22.01
CA ALA A 20 -13.35 -3.29 -20.94
C ALA A 20 -14.60 -2.72 -20.27
N GLU A 21 -15.78 -3.23 -20.66
CA GLU A 21 -17.04 -2.95 -19.99
C GLU A 21 -17.06 -3.63 -18.62
N LEU A 22 -17.28 -2.85 -17.56
CA LEU A 22 -17.55 -3.36 -16.24
C LEU A 22 -19.05 -3.70 -16.17
N ILE A 23 -19.41 -5.00 -16.14
CA ILE A 23 -20.78 -5.45 -15.93
C ILE A 23 -21.01 -5.65 -14.42
N ILE A 24 -21.96 -4.91 -13.83
CA ILE A 24 -22.55 -5.22 -12.52
C ILE A 24 -24.08 -5.07 -12.63
N ASN A 25 -24.82 -6.16 -12.43
CA ASN A 25 -26.29 -6.28 -12.49
C ASN A 25 -26.98 -6.04 -13.86
N GLY A 26 -26.28 -6.30 -14.96
CA GLY A 26 -26.94 -6.65 -16.23
C GLY A 26 -27.70 -5.54 -16.97
N GLN A 27 -27.38 -4.25 -16.79
CA GLN A 27 -27.91 -3.19 -17.66
C GLN A 27 -26.80 -2.19 -18.08
N PRO A 28 -26.70 -1.82 -19.37
CA PRO A 28 -25.73 -0.85 -19.86
C PRO A 28 -26.15 0.59 -19.53
N VAL A 29 -25.19 1.44 -19.15
CA VAL A 29 -25.40 2.88 -18.90
C VAL A 29 -24.73 3.70 -20.01
N THR A 30 -25.52 4.47 -20.73
CA THR A 30 -25.04 5.41 -21.76
C THR A 30 -24.67 6.73 -21.11
N VAL A 31 -23.44 7.21 -21.30
CA VAL A 31 -22.98 8.51 -20.80
C VAL A 31 -23.12 9.56 -21.88
N THR A 32 -24.04 10.50 -21.72
CA THR A 32 -24.12 11.72 -22.55
C THR A 32 -23.35 12.85 -21.88
N SER A 33 -22.42 13.46 -22.63
CA SER A 33 -21.61 14.61 -22.19
C SER A 33 -22.33 15.94 -22.46
N THR A 34 -22.46 16.79 -21.43
CA THR A 34 -23.00 18.16 -21.52
C THR A 34 -21.93 19.17 -21.07
N PRO A 35 -21.85 20.41 -21.63
CA PRO A 35 -20.72 21.32 -21.36
C PRO A 35 -20.73 21.92 -19.95
N PRO A 36 -19.58 22.32 -19.37
CA PRO A 36 -19.49 22.76 -17.98
C PRO A 36 -19.45 24.28 -17.85
N ALA A 37 -20.55 24.88 -17.41
CA ALA A 37 -20.56 26.18 -16.73
C ALA A 37 -21.85 26.30 -15.91
N ASN A 38 -21.81 25.76 -14.68
CA ASN A 38 -22.77 25.89 -13.55
C ASN A 38 -22.63 24.72 -12.55
N GLN A 39 -21.90 23.65 -12.91
CA GLN A 39 -21.76 22.45 -12.08
C GLN A 39 -21.01 22.69 -10.75
N THR A 40 -20.01 23.59 -10.73
CA THR A 40 -19.18 23.83 -9.54
C THR A 40 -19.96 24.49 -8.40
N LEU A 41 -20.79 25.51 -8.68
CA LEU A 41 -21.61 26.18 -7.67
C LEU A 41 -22.71 25.24 -7.12
N THR A 42 -23.35 24.45 -7.98
CA THR A 42 -24.32 23.44 -7.55
C THR A 42 -23.68 22.37 -6.67
N SER A 43 -22.47 21.91 -7.03
CA SER A 43 -21.73 20.90 -6.25
C SER A 43 -21.33 21.42 -4.85
N GLN A 44 -20.96 22.70 -4.72
CA GLN A 44 -20.64 23.32 -3.44
C GLN A 44 -21.89 23.49 -2.56
N ASN A 45 -23.02 23.89 -3.14
CA ASN A 45 -24.29 24.00 -2.41
C ASN A 45 -24.77 22.64 -1.89
N ASN A 46 -24.67 21.59 -2.71
CA ASN A 46 -25.00 20.22 -2.31
C ASN A 46 -24.10 19.73 -1.17
N PHE A 47 -22.81 20.05 -1.22
CA PHE A 47 -21.87 19.70 -0.16
C PHE A 47 -22.22 20.36 1.18
N GLN A 48 -22.53 21.66 1.19
CA GLN A 48 -22.95 22.35 2.42
C GLN A 48 -24.25 21.79 2.98
N GLN A 49 -25.22 21.46 2.13
CA GLN A 49 -26.45 20.80 2.57
C GLN A 49 -26.18 19.42 3.16
N CYS A 50 -25.27 18.64 2.57
CA CYS A 50 -24.84 17.38 3.13
C CYS A 50 -24.22 17.56 4.54
N LEU A 51 -23.28 18.51 4.70
CA LEU A 51 -22.69 18.80 6.01
C LEU A 51 -23.76 19.22 7.03
N ALA A 52 -24.76 20.01 6.65
CA ALA A 52 -25.87 20.35 7.54
C ALA A 52 -26.64 19.09 8.00
N ASN A 53 -26.89 18.15 7.10
CA ASN A 53 -27.59 16.89 7.40
C ASN A 53 -26.78 15.92 8.28
N LEU A 54 -25.45 16.03 8.29
CA LEU A 54 -24.57 15.18 9.10
C LEU A 54 -24.44 15.66 10.56
N ARG A 55 -24.82 16.91 10.85
CA ARG A 55 -24.61 17.54 12.17
C ARG A 55 -25.23 16.76 13.33
N SER A 56 -26.47 16.31 13.21
CA SER A 56 -27.15 15.56 14.28
C SER A 56 -26.48 14.21 14.56
N GLN A 57 -25.99 13.53 13.52
CA GLN A 57 -25.26 12.28 13.65
C GLN A 57 -23.89 12.49 14.30
N ALA A 58 -23.19 13.57 13.95
CA ALA A 58 -21.92 13.94 14.57
C ALA A 58 -22.08 14.20 16.08
N ILE A 59 -23.13 14.94 16.47
CA ILE A 59 -23.45 15.24 17.86
C ILE A 59 -23.77 13.96 18.64
N THR A 60 -24.60 13.09 18.07
CA THR A 60 -24.90 11.77 18.67
C THR A 60 -23.64 10.91 18.82
N SER A 61 -22.65 11.12 17.94
CA SER A 61 -21.36 10.44 17.95
C SER A 61 -20.32 11.13 18.85
N GLY A 62 -20.71 12.09 19.69
CA GLY A 62 -19.83 12.73 20.69
C GLY A 62 -19.09 14.00 20.24
N VAL A 63 -19.41 14.55 19.06
CA VAL A 63 -18.88 15.84 18.61
C VAL A 63 -19.72 16.97 19.18
N SER A 64 -19.13 17.95 19.87
CA SER A 64 -19.88 19.11 20.35
C SER A 64 -20.37 19.99 19.20
N SER A 65 -21.51 20.65 19.39
CA SER A 65 -22.07 21.61 18.44
C SER A 65 -21.03 22.65 17.98
N SER A 66 -20.29 23.24 18.93
CA SER A 66 -19.27 24.24 18.65
C SER A 66 -18.10 23.68 17.82
N THR A 67 -17.67 22.45 18.10
CA THR A 67 -16.62 21.77 17.32
C THR A 67 -17.09 21.50 15.89
N TYR A 68 -18.30 20.97 15.73
CA TYR A 68 -18.85 20.71 14.42
C TYR A 68 -18.94 22.00 13.60
N ASP A 69 -19.59 23.03 14.16
CA ASP A 69 -19.79 24.30 13.48
C ASP A 69 -18.45 24.95 13.09
N ARG A 70 -17.46 24.95 14.00
CA ARG A 70 -16.10 25.44 13.74
C ARG A 70 -15.45 24.75 12.53
N TYR A 71 -15.51 23.42 12.49
CA TYR A 71 -14.78 22.64 11.48
C TYR A 71 -15.55 22.44 10.17
N THR A 72 -16.83 22.80 10.11
CA THR A 72 -17.63 22.73 8.88
C THR A 72 -17.92 24.08 8.22
N GLN A 73 -17.87 25.21 8.95
CA GLN A 73 -18.33 26.52 8.46
C GLN A 73 -17.73 26.96 7.12
N ASN A 74 -16.45 26.64 6.87
CA ASN A 74 -15.73 27.01 5.65
C ASN A 74 -15.16 25.81 4.90
N LEU A 75 -15.65 24.60 5.19
CA LEU A 75 -15.15 23.38 4.56
C LEU A 75 -15.61 23.31 3.11
N THR A 76 -14.70 23.07 2.17
CA THR A 76 -15.01 22.92 0.74
C THR A 76 -14.62 21.53 0.25
N PRO A 77 -15.35 20.93 -0.72
CA PRO A 77 -15.03 19.58 -1.17
C PRO A 77 -13.75 19.55 -2.02
N ASP A 78 -12.98 18.49 -1.91
CA ASP A 78 -11.85 18.17 -2.80
C ASP A 78 -12.18 16.93 -3.64
N TYR A 79 -12.72 17.14 -4.83
CA TYR A 79 -13.14 16.04 -5.70
C TYR A 79 -11.97 15.20 -6.24
N SER A 80 -10.71 15.65 -6.12
CA SER A 80 -9.56 14.84 -6.51
C SER A 80 -9.41 13.56 -5.68
N VAL A 81 -10.01 13.51 -4.48
CA VAL A 81 -10.01 12.31 -3.64
C VAL A 81 -10.96 11.23 -4.14
N ILE A 82 -11.95 11.58 -4.97
CA ILE A 82 -12.93 10.64 -5.50
C ILE A 82 -12.29 9.72 -6.55
N ASP A 83 -11.48 10.28 -7.44
CA ASP A 83 -10.76 9.50 -8.46
C ASP A 83 -9.82 8.46 -7.83
N LYS A 84 -9.25 8.80 -6.66
CA LYS A 84 -8.33 7.94 -5.92
C LYS A 84 -9.01 6.75 -5.24
N LEU A 85 -10.33 6.78 -5.03
CA LEU A 85 -11.06 5.64 -4.47
C LEU A 85 -10.91 4.37 -5.31
N ASN A 86 -10.61 4.48 -6.59
CA ASN A 86 -10.48 3.34 -7.49
C ASN A 86 -9.07 2.74 -7.52
N TYR A 87 -8.10 3.35 -6.83
CA TYR A 87 -6.69 2.95 -6.93
C TYR A 87 -6.19 2.34 -5.62
N GLN A 88 -5.91 1.04 -5.65
CA GLN A 88 -5.22 0.32 -4.57
C GLN A 88 -4.06 -0.49 -5.18
N PRO A 89 -2.81 0.01 -5.06
CA PRO A 89 -1.67 -0.60 -5.73
C PRO A 89 -1.36 -2.01 -5.21
N GLU A 90 -1.69 -2.31 -3.96
CA GLU A 90 -1.48 -3.61 -3.30
C GLU A 90 -2.15 -4.78 -4.05
N PHE A 91 -3.28 -4.52 -4.70
CA PHE A 91 -4.10 -5.53 -5.37
C PHE A 91 -3.92 -5.57 -6.89
N SER A 92 -3.32 -4.53 -7.47
CA SER A 92 -3.16 -4.39 -8.93
C SER A 92 -1.71 -4.47 -9.40
N THR A 93 -0.75 -4.24 -8.51
CA THR A 93 0.68 -4.28 -8.83
C THR A 93 1.19 -5.72 -8.73
N PRO A 94 1.93 -6.24 -9.73
CA PRO A 94 2.59 -7.53 -9.60
C PRO A 94 3.46 -7.56 -8.33
N ILE A 95 3.43 -8.69 -7.61
CA ILE A 95 4.01 -8.71 -6.27
C ILE A 95 5.50 -8.36 -6.21
N TRP A 96 6.27 -8.74 -7.24
CA TRP A 96 7.69 -8.38 -7.34
C TRP A 96 7.91 -6.87 -7.53
N ASP A 97 7.03 -6.16 -8.25
CA ASP A 97 7.09 -4.71 -8.42
C ASP A 97 6.69 -3.98 -7.13
N TYR A 98 5.70 -4.54 -6.42
CA TYR A 98 5.23 -4.02 -5.14
C TYR A 98 6.33 -4.14 -4.07
N LEU A 99 6.89 -5.34 -3.88
CA LEU A 99 7.98 -5.57 -2.94
C LEU A 99 9.24 -4.78 -3.31
N SER A 100 9.64 -4.71 -4.59
CA SER A 100 10.87 -3.98 -4.96
C SER A 100 10.79 -2.47 -4.68
N GLY A 101 9.58 -1.89 -4.72
CA GLY A 101 9.35 -0.50 -4.36
C GLY A 101 9.30 -0.25 -2.85
N LEU A 102 8.91 -1.26 -2.06
CA LEU A 102 8.73 -1.16 -0.62
C LEU A 102 9.88 -1.74 0.20
N VAL A 103 10.69 -2.63 -0.35
CA VAL A 103 11.83 -3.25 0.32
C VAL A 103 13.04 -3.16 -0.59
N ASP A 104 13.74 -2.02 -0.49
CA ASP A 104 14.99 -1.74 -1.17
C ASP A 104 16.11 -1.44 -0.18
N GLU A 105 17.36 -1.46 -0.64
CA GLU A 105 18.54 -1.21 0.21
C GLU A 105 18.51 0.17 0.87
N GLU A 106 17.94 1.18 0.20
CA GLU A 106 17.79 2.52 0.76
C GLU A 106 16.88 2.50 2.00
N ARG A 107 15.73 1.82 1.94
CA ARG A 107 14.83 1.68 3.09
C ARG A 107 15.44 0.82 4.19
N VAL A 108 16.15 -0.25 3.85
CA VAL A 108 16.82 -1.12 4.84
C VAL A 108 17.87 -0.32 5.62
N GLN A 109 18.72 0.42 4.93
CA GLN A 109 19.75 1.24 5.56
C GLN A 109 19.14 2.33 6.44
N LEU A 110 18.12 3.03 5.95
CA LEU A 110 17.42 4.04 6.74
C LEU A 110 16.72 3.42 7.97
N GLY A 111 16.10 2.26 7.83
CA GLY A 111 15.48 1.54 8.94
C GLY A 111 16.51 1.10 10.00
N GLN A 112 17.69 0.66 9.59
CA GLN A 112 18.81 0.36 10.52
C GLN A 112 19.27 1.62 11.27
N GLN A 113 19.34 2.77 10.59
CA GLN A 113 19.63 4.04 11.23
C GLN A 113 18.52 4.42 12.24
N LYS A 114 17.25 4.23 11.89
CA LYS A 114 16.11 4.49 12.79
C LYS A 114 16.08 3.56 14.00
N LEU A 115 16.42 2.29 13.83
CA LEU A 115 16.62 1.35 14.94
C LEU A 115 17.68 1.85 15.92
N ALA A 116 18.83 2.30 15.41
CA ALA A 116 19.90 2.85 16.24
C ALA A 116 19.50 4.17 16.92
N GLN A 117 18.90 5.09 16.16
CA GLN A 117 18.47 6.42 16.62
C GLN A 117 17.42 6.32 17.74
N HIS A 118 16.47 5.40 17.63
CA HIS A 118 15.33 5.26 18.55
C HIS A 118 15.46 4.04 19.48
N ARG A 119 16.68 3.52 19.67
CA ARG A 119 16.91 2.26 20.40
C ARG A 119 16.29 2.23 21.79
N GLU A 120 16.42 3.32 22.56
CA GLU A 120 15.90 3.36 23.93
C GLU A 120 14.38 3.26 23.99
N VAL A 121 13.68 4.03 23.16
CA VAL A 121 12.22 3.97 23.08
C VAL A 121 11.76 2.62 22.52
N LEU A 122 12.41 2.10 21.49
CA LEU A 122 12.09 0.81 20.90
C LEU A 122 12.27 -0.34 21.89
N ASN A 123 13.29 -0.30 22.74
CA ASN A 123 13.47 -1.28 23.81
C ASN A 123 12.32 -1.23 24.83
N ARG A 124 11.89 -0.03 25.24
CA ARG A 124 10.72 0.14 26.12
C ARG A 124 9.44 -0.37 25.46
N VAL A 125 9.23 -0.03 24.18
CA VAL A 125 8.09 -0.49 23.38
C VAL A 125 8.08 -2.03 23.28
N ALA A 126 9.22 -2.64 22.97
CA ALA A 126 9.36 -4.09 22.89
C ALA A 126 9.08 -4.76 24.24
N ALA A 127 9.57 -4.20 25.34
CA ALA A 127 9.30 -4.69 26.69
C ALA A 127 7.80 -4.61 27.06
N THR A 128 7.12 -3.52 26.69
CA THR A 128 5.70 -3.31 27.00
C THR A 128 4.78 -4.20 26.15
N TYR A 129 5.01 -4.28 24.85
CA TYR A 129 4.07 -4.92 23.92
C TYR A 129 4.49 -6.33 23.49
N GLY A 130 5.77 -6.68 23.67
CA GLY A 130 6.33 -7.96 23.23
C GLY A 130 6.43 -8.08 21.69
N VAL A 131 6.51 -6.94 21.00
CA VAL A 131 6.72 -6.84 19.55
C VAL A 131 8.18 -6.45 19.29
N PRO A 132 8.92 -7.16 18.42
CA PRO A 132 10.31 -6.81 18.10
C PRO A 132 10.45 -5.41 17.50
N ALA A 133 11.53 -4.71 17.85
CA ALA A 133 11.81 -3.35 17.39
C ALA A 133 11.87 -3.28 15.85
N GLU A 134 12.47 -4.28 15.22
CA GLU A 134 12.61 -4.40 13.77
C GLU A 134 11.25 -4.54 13.07
N THR A 135 10.28 -5.21 13.70
CA THR A 135 8.91 -5.30 13.16
C THR A 135 8.20 -3.95 13.25
N VAL A 136 8.31 -3.25 14.39
CA VAL A 136 7.74 -1.92 14.56
C VAL A 136 8.33 -0.94 13.55
N VAL A 137 9.65 -0.93 13.39
CA VAL A 137 10.34 -0.06 12.42
C VAL A 137 10.02 -0.46 10.98
N ALA A 138 9.83 -1.75 10.67
CA ALA A 138 9.41 -2.17 9.34
C ALA A 138 8.01 -1.66 8.97
N VAL A 139 7.05 -1.72 9.89
CA VAL A 139 5.73 -1.10 9.68
C VAL A 139 5.89 0.40 9.43
N TRP A 140 6.65 1.09 10.27
CA TRP A 140 6.88 2.54 10.13
C TRP A 140 7.53 2.92 8.79
N GLY A 141 8.47 2.11 8.32
CA GLY A 141 9.14 2.30 7.03
C GLY A 141 8.23 2.09 5.82
N VAL A 142 7.31 1.13 5.89
CA VAL A 142 6.34 0.86 4.82
C VAL A 142 5.21 1.90 4.82
N GLU A 143 4.70 2.29 5.99
CA GLU A 143 3.56 3.21 6.08
C GLU A 143 3.90 4.62 5.64
N SER A 144 5.01 5.17 6.12
CA SER A 144 5.29 6.60 5.96
C SER A 144 6.73 6.91 5.59
N ASN A 145 7.51 5.89 5.18
CA ASN A 145 8.96 6.04 5.00
C ASN A 145 9.60 6.70 6.23
N PHE A 146 9.26 6.18 7.42
CA PHE A 146 9.75 6.68 8.70
C PHE A 146 9.32 8.12 9.03
N GLY A 147 8.11 8.51 8.60
CA GLY A 147 7.51 9.83 8.83
C GLY A 147 7.67 10.83 7.68
N ASP A 148 8.62 10.60 6.77
CA ASP A 148 8.93 11.51 5.66
C ASP A 148 7.75 11.67 4.67
N ILE A 149 6.88 10.66 4.58
CA ILE A 149 5.71 10.62 3.70
C ILE A 149 4.46 10.39 4.55
N SER A 150 3.96 11.45 5.16
CA SER A 150 2.76 11.38 6.01
C SER A 150 1.46 11.76 5.28
N GLY A 151 1.56 12.28 4.05
CA GLY A 151 0.45 12.79 3.24
C GLY A 151 0.21 14.30 3.41
N SER A 152 -0.54 14.89 2.50
CA SER A 152 -0.72 16.35 2.38
C SER A 152 -2.17 16.81 2.43
N TYR A 153 -3.14 15.89 2.37
CA TYR A 153 -4.57 16.21 2.37
C TYR A 153 -5.01 16.63 3.77
N PRO A 154 -5.65 17.80 3.94
CA PRO A 154 -6.33 18.13 5.19
C PRO A 154 -7.42 17.10 5.48
N LEU A 155 -7.35 16.41 6.62
CA LEU A 155 -8.21 15.26 6.92
C LEU A 155 -9.69 15.61 6.93
N LEU A 156 -10.05 16.74 7.55
CA LEU A 156 -11.43 17.21 7.59
C LEU A 156 -11.98 17.44 6.18
N GLN A 157 -11.17 17.98 5.26
CA GLN A 157 -11.57 18.22 3.88
C GLN A 157 -11.77 16.91 3.11
N ALA A 158 -10.79 16.02 3.17
CA ALA A 158 -10.83 14.74 2.47
C ALA A 158 -11.99 13.85 2.97
N LEU A 159 -12.06 13.66 4.30
CA LEU A 159 -13.09 12.84 4.93
C LEU A 159 -14.48 13.48 4.84
N GLY A 160 -14.57 14.82 4.92
CA GLY A 160 -15.81 15.55 4.68
C GLY A 160 -16.33 15.30 3.26
N THR A 161 -15.45 15.42 2.26
CA THR A 161 -15.80 15.10 0.86
C THR A 161 -16.30 13.66 0.73
N LEU A 162 -15.55 12.69 1.24
CA LEU A 162 -15.90 11.26 1.15
C LEU A 162 -17.14 10.87 2.00
N SER A 163 -17.51 11.68 2.99
CA SER A 163 -18.73 11.51 3.77
C SER A 163 -19.98 11.91 2.98
N CYS A 164 -19.83 12.83 2.04
CA CYS A 164 -20.90 13.42 1.24
C CYS A 164 -20.96 12.89 -0.19
N GLU A 165 -19.85 12.40 -0.73
CA GLU A 165 -19.69 12.07 -2.14
C GLU A 165 -19.05 10.68 -2.32
N GLY A 166 -19.23 10.09 -3.50
CA GLY A 166 -18.61 8.80 -3.84
C GLY A 166 -19.25 7.59 -3.14
N ARG A 167 -18.41 6.65 -2.70
CA ARG A 167 -18.82 5.35 -2.14
C ARG A 167 -18.33 5.16 -0.71
N ARG A 168 -18.94 4.22 0.03
CA ARG A 168 -18.62 3.93 1.45
C ARG A 168 -18.81 5.15 2.38
N GLN A 169 -19.71 6.06 2.04
CA GLN A 169 -19.96 7.29 2.81
C GLN A 169 -20.22 7.03 4.30
N GLY A 170 -20.95 5.96 4.65
CA GLY A 170 -21.18 5.60 6.06
C GLY A 170 -19.89 5.35 6.85
N TYR A 171 -18.89 4.71 6.24
CA TYR A 171 -17.58 4.51 6.84
C TYR A 171 -16.85 5.85 7.01
N PHE A 172 -16.79 6.67 5.96
CA PHE A 172 -16.09 7.95 6.01
C PHE A 172 -16.74 8.97 6.94
N ARG A 173 -18.07 8.93 7.11
CA ARG A 173 -18.77 9.72 8.14
C ARG A 173 -18.27 9.38 9.54
N GLY A 174 -18.07 8.10 9.84
CA GLY A 174 -17.49 7.65 11.10
C GLY A 174 -16.09 8.22 11.32
N GLU A 175 -15.23 8.17 10.30
CA GLU A 175 -13.86 8.72 10.35
C GLU A 175 -13.85 10.24 10.47
N PHE A 176 -14.75 10.93 9.77
CA PHE A 176 -14.92 12.38 9.83
C PHE A 176 -15.33 12.84 11.23
N PHE A 177 -16.33 12.18 11.83
CA PHE A 177 -16.76 12.50 13.20
C PHE A 177 -15.67 12.18 14.23
N THR A 178 -14.94 11.07 14.03
CA THR A 178 -13.82 10.71 14.89
C THR A 178 -12.68 11.73 14.82
N THR A 179 -12.39 12.24 13.62
CA THR A 179 -11.42 13.32 13.39
C THR A 179 -11.78 14.56 14.24
N MET A 180 -13.05 14.97 14.23
CA MET A 180 -13.51 16.09 15.05
C MET A 180 -13.39 15.81 16.55
N ARG A 181 -13.65 14.58 17.01
CA ARG A 181 -13.46 14.21 18.43
C ARG A 181 -12.00 14.29 18.85
N ILE A 182 -11.07 13.86 17.99
CA ILE A 182 -9.63 13.96 18.25
C ILE A 182 -9.23 15.43 18.44
N LEU A 183 -9.67 16.31 17.53
CA LEU A 183 -9.43 17.75 17.60
C LEU A 183 -10.08 18.39 18.85
N GLN A 184 -11.30 17.98 19.19
CA GLN A 184 -12.01 18.45 20.38
C GLN A 184 -11.29 18.09 21.67
N ARG A 185 -10.70 16.89 21.75
CA ARG A 185 -9.95 16.43 22.93
C ARG A 185 -8.61 17.17 23.07
N GLY A 186 -8.06 17.66 21.95
CA GLY A 186 -6.83 18.44 21.94
C GLY A 186 -5.56 17.60 21.82
N ASP A 187 -5.68 16.31 21.49
CA ASP A 187 -4.50 15.44 21.27
C ASP A 187 -3.64 15.95 20.09
N LEU A 188 -4.29 16.53 19.08
CA LEU A 188 -3.66 17.04 17.86
C LEU A 188 -4.27 18.38 17.46
N SER A 189 -3.47 19.24 16.84
CA SER A 189 -3.93 20.47 16.19
C SER A 189 -4.48 20.21 14.78
N GLU A 190 -5.29 21.14 14.27
CA GLU A 190 -5.82 21.07 12.91
C GLU A 190 -4.69 21.03 11.86
N GLN A 191 -3.59 21.76 12.09
CA GLN A 191 -2.44 21.77 11.19
C GLN A 191 -1.74 20.40 11.13
N GLN A 192 -1.77 19.63 12.21
CA GLN A 192 -1.24 18.27 12.28
C GLN A 192 -2.16 17.24 11.62
N MET A 193 -3.46 17.53 11.45
CA MET A 193 -4.43 16.62 10.84
C MET A 193 -4.35 16.65 9.31
N LYS A 194 -3.18 16.28 8.78
CA LYS A 194 -2.91 16.04 7.36
C LYS A 194 -2.52 14.59 7.12
N GLY A 195 -2.94 14.05 5.99
CA GLY A 195 -2.76 12.64 5.69
C GLY A 195 -2.95 12.27 4.24
N SER A 196 -3.16 10.98 4.01
CA SER A 196 -3.60 10.43 2.74
C SER A 196 -4.99 10.95 2.36
N TRP A 197 -5.30 10.85 1.07
CA TRP A 197 -6.63 11.18 0.53
C TRP A 197 -7.78 10.42 1.20
N ALA A 198 -7.50 9.25 1.79
CA ALA A 198 -8.50 8.41 2.45
C ALA A 198 -8.63 8.70 3.95
N GLY A 199 -7.77 9.55 4.51
CA GLY A 199 -7.78 9.96 5.91
C GLY A 199 -6.82 9.22 6.84
N ALA A 200 -6.02 8.27 6.34
CA ALA A 200 -4.88 7.74 7.10
C ALA A 200 -3.83 8.85 7.31
N PHE A 201 -3.27 9.01 8.51
CA PHE A 201 -2.42 10.16 8.85
C PHE A 201 -1.25 9.85 9.78
N GLY A 202 -0.30 10.80 9.84
CA GLY A 202 0.88 10.73 10.71
C GLY A 202 1.85 9.60 10.35
N HIS A 203 2.76 9.31 11.28
CA HIS A 203 3.78 8.28 11.12
C HIS A 203 3.19 6.87 10.94
N THR A 204 2.05 6.60 11.59
CA THR A 204 1.42 5.27 11.61
C THR A 204 0.44 5.03 10.47
N GLN A 205 0.03 6.09 9.76
CA GLN A 205 -1.06 6.06 8.77
C GLN A 205 -2.32 5.38 9.31
N PHE A 206 -2.61 5.58 10.60
CA PHE A 206 -3.88 5.14 11.16
C PHE A 206 -5.04 5.94 10.57
N MET A 207 -6.15 5.25 10.36
CA MET A 207 -7.45 5.90 10.23
C MET A 207 -7.83 6.54 11.57
N PRO A 208 -8.59 7.66 11.60
CA PRO A 208 -9.04 8.30 12.83
C PRO A 208 -9.66 7.34 13.87
N SER A 209 -10.49 6.40 13.45
CA SER A 209 -11.06 5.37 14.34
C SER A 209 -10.01 4.45 14.96
N THR A 210 -9.00 4.06 14.18
CA THR A 210 -7.87 3.25 14.64
C THR A 210 -7.01 4.04 15.63
N TYR A 211 -6.78 5.32 15.36
CA TYR A 211 -6.14 6.23 16.31
C TYR A 211 -6.91 6.30 17.63
N ASP A 212 -8.22 6.51 17.58
CA ASP A 212 -9.03 6.67 18.79
C ASP A 212 -8.99 5.40 19.66
N GLU A 213 -9.02 4.22 19.03
CA GLU A 213 -8.92 2.89 19.66
C GLU A 213 -7.52 2.58 20.20
N LEU A 214 -6.45 2.89 19.46
CA LEU A 214 -5.13 2.25 19.63
C LEU A 214 -3.96 3.20 19.81
N ALA A 215 -4.12 4.51 19.59
CA ALA A 215 -3.05 5.46 19.86
C ALA A 215 -2.72 5.48 21.36
N VAL A 216 -1.43 5.64 21.69
CA VAL A 216 -0.88 5.66 23.04
C VAL A 216 0.01 6.88 23.22
N ASP A 217 -0.16 7.55 24.35
CA ASP A 217 0.76 8.54 24.91
C ASP A 217 1.87 7.78 25.63
N PHE A 218 3.06 7.71 25.03
CA PHE A 218 4.15 6.86 25.52
C PHE A 218 5.34 7.67 26.08
N ASP A 219 5.38 8.97 25.83
CA ASP A 219 6.29 9.90 26.51
C ASP A 219 5.67 10.58 27.75
N GLY A 220 4.35 10.50 27.92
CA GLY A 220 3.62 10.91 29.12
C GLY A 220 3.27 12.39 29.17
N ASP A 221 3.23 13.07 28.02
CA ASP A 221 2.95 14.51 27.94
C ASP A 221 1.45 14.86 27.96
N GLY A 222 0.59 13.83 28.00
CA GLY A 222 -0.86 13.95 28.00
C GLY A 222 -1.49 13.93 26.61
N ARG A 223 -0.71 13.74 25.55
CA ARG A 223 -1.18 13.69 24.15
C ARG A 223 -0.75 12.40 23.48
N ARG A 224 -1.54 11.99 22.48
CA ARG A 224 -1.24 10.82 21.63
C ARG A 224 -0.78 11.31 20.27
N ASP A 225 0.38 11.94 20.19
CA ASP A 225 0.83 12.66 19.00
C ASP A 225 1.52 11.73 17.98
N LEU A 226 0.74 11.05 17.14
CA LEU A 226 1.28 10.20 16.07
C LEU A 226 1.86 10.98 14.88
N VAL A 227 1.89 12.32 14.94
CA VAL A 227 2.37 13.21 13.87
C VAL A 227 3.74 13.76 14.20
N SER A 228 3.95 14.25 15.42
CA SER A 228 5.23 14.86 15.85
C SER A 228 6.01 13.97 16.81
N SER A 229 5.34 13.12 17.60
CA SER A 229 6.01 12.20 18.53
C SER A 229 6.29 10.87 17.83
N THR A 230 7.56 10.68 17.46
CA THR A 230 8.03 9.35 17.03
C THR A 230 7.85 8.32 18.15
N THR A 231 7.95 8.75 19.42
CA THR A 231 7.75 7.87 20.58
C THR A 231 6.34 7.28 20.60
N ASP A 232 5.32 8.12 20.45
CA ASP A 232 3.92 7.68 20.41
C ASP A 232 3.63 6.85 19.16
N ALA A 233 4.17 7.23 18.02
CA ALA A 233 4.01 6.49 16.77
C ALA A 233 4.52 5.04 16.87
N LEU A 234 5.73 4.86 17.41
CA LEU A 234 6.33 3.53 17.58
C LEU A 234 5.55 2.69 18.60
N ALA A 235 5.16 3.30 19.73
CA ALA A 235 4.38 2.61 20.76
C ALA A 235 2.98 2.22 20.27
N SER A 236 2.31 3.11 19.53
CA SER A 236 0.97 2.87 18.98
C SER A 236 0.98 1.80 17.90
N THR A 237 2.03 1.75 17.07
CA THR A 237 2.26 0.67 16.10
C THR A 237 2.38 -0.68 16.81
N ALA A 238 3.16 -0.77 17.88
CA ALA A 238 3.31 -2.00 18.65
C ALA A 238 2.03 -2.38 19.39
N ASN A 239 1.30 -1.40 19.96
CA ASN A 239 0.00 -1.61 20.59
C ASN A 239 -1.01 -2.17 19.58
N PHE A 240 -1.04 -1.65 18.36
CA PHE A 240 -1.86 -2.18 17.28
C PHE A 240 -1.56 -3.66 17.03
N LEU A 241 -0.29 -4.00 16.75
CA LEU A 241 0.08 -5.38 16.47
C LEU A 241 -0.27 -6.31 17.63
N LYS A 242 -0.03 -5.86 18.87
CA LYS A 242 -0.39 -6.60 20.08
C LYS A 242 -1.90 -6.85 20.17
N LYS A 243 -2.73 -5.81 19.99
CA LYS A 243 -4.19 -5.89 20.04
C LYS A 243 -4.76 -6.71 18.89
N ARG A 244 -4.07 -6.77 17.75
CA ARG A 244 -4.42 -7.61 16.60
C ARG A 244 -3.84 -9.04 16.67
N GLY A 245 -3.31 -9.42 17.83
CA GLY A 245 -3.04 -10.82 18.17
C GLY A 245 -1.60 -11.27 17.98
N TRP A 246 -0.64 -10.34 17.92
CA TRP A 246 0.78 -10.66 17.91
C TRP A 246 1.17 -11.54 19.11
N GLN A 247 1.94 -12.59 18.83
CA GLN A 247 2.47 -13.57 19.76
C GLN A 247 3.98 -13.42 19.86
N THR A 248 4.46 -13.00 21.02
CA THR A 248 5.88 -12.80 21.31
C THR A 248 6.66 -14.10 21.13
N GLY A 249 7.79 -14.02 20.41
CA GLY A 249 8.66 -15.16 20.11
C GLY A 249 8.15 -16.10 19.01
N MET A 250 6.96 -15.87 18.43
CA MET A 250 6.52 -16.55 17.22
C MET A 250 7.04 -15.79 15.98
N PRO A 251 7.54 -16.45 14.93
CA PRO A 251 7.86 -15.77 13.68
C PRO A 251 6.58 -15.31 12.96
N TRP A 252 6.68 -14.30 12.10
CA TRP A 252 5.61 -14.00 11.14
C TRP A 252 5.39 -15.19 10.20
N GLY A 253 6.48 -15.81 9.77
CA GLY A 253 6.55 -16.85 8.76
C GLY A 253 7.99 -17.06 8.32
N PHE A 254 8.16 -17.88 7.29
CA PHE A 254 9.44 -18.06 6.61
C PHE A 254 9.21 -18.75 5.26
N GLU A 255 10.19 -18.61 4.36
CA GLU A 255 10.16 -19.26 3.05
C GLU A 255 10.39 -20.77 3.18
N VAL A 256 9.65 -21.55 2.39
CA VAL A 256 9.70 -23.00 2.34
C VAL A 256 9.85 -23.50 0.92
N ARG A 257 10.44 -24.70 0.78
CA ARG A 257 10.36 -25.50 -0.44
C ARG A 257 9.27 -26.55 -0.26
N ILE A 258 8.46 -26.70 -1.29
CA ILE A 258 7.45 -27.74 -1.40
C ILE A 258 7.92 -28.81 -2.40
N PRO A 259 7.62 -30.10 -2.21
CA PRO A 259 7.96 -31.13 -3.18
C PRO A 259 7.33 -30.88 -4.54
N GLU A 260 7.99 -31.34 -5.60
CA GLU A 260 7.43 -31.30 -6.95
C GLU A 260 6.11 -32.07 -6.99
N GLY A 261 5.09 -31.49 -7.64
CA GLY A 261 3.76 -32.08 -7.73
C GLY A 261 2.90 -31.99 -6.45
N MET A 262 3.41 -31.42 -5.36
CA MET A 262 2.59 -31.16 -4.16
C MET A 262 1.43 -30.21 -4.51
N SER A 263 0.19 -30.67 -4.31
CA SER A 263 -0.98 -29.83 -4.52
C SER A 263 -1.04 -28.68 -3.51
N ILE A 264 -1.22 -27.47 -4.02
CA ILE A 264 -1.49 -26.24 -3.26
C ILE A 264 -2.97 -25.83 -3.31
N ALA A 265 -3.83 -26.65 -3.93
CA ALA A 265 -5.24 -26.33 -4.08
C ALA A 265 -5.93 -26.23 -2.71
N GLY A 266 -6.64 -25.12 -2.47
CA GLY A 266 -7.30 -24.85 -1.19
C GLY A 266 -6.35 -24.43 -0.07
N GLU A 267 -5.04 -24.40 -0.31
CA GLU A 267 -4.08 -23.86 0.64
C GLU A 267 -4.05 -22.34 0.58
N SER A 268 -3.91 -21.71 1.74
CA SER A 268 -3.83 -20.26 1.88
C SER A 268 -3.26 -19.89 3.24
N ARG A 269 -2.97 -18.60 3.43
CA ARG A 269 -2.67 -18.02 4.75
C ARG A 269 -3.72 -18.37 5.82
N ARG A 270 -4.99 -18.49 5.44
CA ARG A 270 -6.14 -18.72 6.33
C ARG A 270 -6.37 -20.20 6.65
N ASN A 271 -6.10 -21.11 5.70
CA ASN A 271 -6.26 -22.55 5.91
C ASN A 271 -5.05 -23.12 6.66
N LYS A 272 -4.90 -22.74 7.94
CA LYS A 272 -3.74 -23.14 8.73
C LYS A 272 -3.81 -24.62 9.13
N LYS A 273 -2.66 -25.30 9.05
CA LYS A 273 -2.46 -26.69 9.49
C LYS A 273 -1.28 -26.76 10.45
N ALA A 274 -1.24 -27.81 11.27
CA ALA A 274 -0.12 -28.08 12.16
C ALA A 274 1.19 -28.25 11.36
N LEU A 275 2.33 -27.80 11.91
CA LEU A 275 3.64 -27.98 11.27
C LEU A 275 3.95 -29.45 10.97
N SER A 276 3.53 -30.37 11.83
CA SER A 276 3.60 -31.82 11.58
C SER A 276 2.91 -32.25 10.28
N SER A 277 1.78 -31.63 9.92
CA SER A 277 1.09 -31.89 8.65
C SER A 277 1.92 -31.41 7.46
N TRP A 278 2.53 -30.23 7.54
CA TRP A 278 3.40 -29.72 6.49
C TRP A 278 4.66 -30.57 6.32
N MET A 279 5.30 -30.97 7.42
CA MET A 279 6.44 -31.89 7.40
C MET A 279 6.09 -33.23 6.78
N SER A 280 4.92 -33.81 7.12
CA SER A 280 4.46 -35.07 6.53
C SER A 280 4.22 -35.00 5.02
N ARG A 281 3.96 -33.78 4.50
CA ARG A 281 3.82 -33.51 3.07
C ARG A 281 5.15 -33.15 2.40
N GLY A 282 6.27 -33.26 3.11
CA GLY A 282 7.62 -33.01 2.59
C GLY A 282 7.99 -31.53 2.50
N VAL A 283 7.24 -30.63 3.14
CA VAL A 283 7.61 -29.21 3.21
C VAL A 283 8.84 -29.03 4.09
N VAL A 284 9.82 -28.28 3.62
CA VAL A 284 11.06 -27.97 4.34
C VAL A 284 11.36 -26.47 4.25
N ARG A 285 12.13 -25.89 5.17
CA ARG A 285 12.56 -24.50 5.01
C ARG A 285 13.43 -24.33 3.77
N ALA A 286 13.33 -23.16 3.16
CA ALA A 286 14.12 -22.84 1.96
C ALA A 286 15.62 -22.80 2.25
N ASP A 287 16.00 -22.30 3.43
CA ASP A 287 17.38 -22.24 3.93
C ASP A 287 17.92 -23.60 4.44
N GLY A 288 17.11 -24.67 4.44
CA GLY A 288 17.49 -26.00 4.92
C GLY A 288 17.46 -26.19 6.43
N SER A 289 17.13 -25.16 7.21
CA SER A 289 16.99 -25.29 8.67
C SER A 289 15.68 -26.00 9.07
N PRO A 290 15.57 -26.55 10.30
CA PRO A 290 14.36 -27.23 10.75
C PRO A 290 13.12 -26.33 10.73
N LEU A 291 11.93 -26.89 10.44
CA LEU A 291 10.68 -26.12 10.52
C LEU A 291 10.32 -25.70 11.95
N ILE A 292 10.71 -26.53 12.94
CA ILE A 292 10.46 -26.28 14.36
C ILE A 292 11.71 -25.67 14.98
N GLN A 293 11.61 -24.39 15.32
CA GLN A 293 12.65 -23.62 15.99
C GLN A 293 12.03 -22.65 17.00
N GLY A 294 12.79 -22.28 18.03
CA GLY A 294 12.33 -21.35 19.07
C GLY A 294 11.04 -21.83 19.73
N ASN A 295 10.01 -20.99 19.71
CA ASN A 295 8.71 -21.27 20.35
C ASN A 295 7.74 -22.08 19.47
N LEU A 296 8.18 -22.59 18.32
CA LEU A 296 7.36 -23.45 17.46
C LEU A 296 7.33 -24.89 17.99
N SER A 297 6.26 -25.60 17.66
CA SER A 297 6.02 -27.00 18.00
C SER A 297 5.36 -27.72 16.83
N ASP A 298 5.26 -29.06 16.90
CA ASP A 298 4.56 -29.87 15.89
C ASP A 298 3.11 -29.44 15.66
N SER A 299 2.45 -28.92 16.70
CA SER A 299 1.06 -28.45 16.67
C SER A 299 0.90 -26.98 16.27
N SER A 300 1.99 -26.23 16.11
CA SER A 300 1.92 -24.82 15.71
C SER A 300 1.23 -24.70 14.35
N ALA A 301 0.20 -23.84 14.28
CA ALA A 301 -0.61 -23.69 13.09
C ALA A 301 0.01 -22.69 12.10
N ALA A 302 0.27 -23.13 10.87
CA ALA A 302 0.79 -22.33 9.77
C ALA A 302 -0.08 -22.48 8.52
N GLY A 303 -0.31 -21.41 7.78
CA GLY A 303 -0.93 -21.43 6.45
C GLY A 303 0.15 -21.43 5.36
N LEU A 304 -0.08 -22.11 4.25
CA LEU A 304 0.80 -22.07 3.09
C LEU A 304 0.36 -20.94 2.16
N MET A 305 1.22 -19.95 1.97
CA MET A 305 0.98 -18.79 1.13
C MET A 305 1.86 -18.86 -0.11
N THR A 306 1.27 -18.74 -1.29
CA THR A 306 1.94 -18.83 -2.61
C THR A 306 1.64 -17.59 -3.44
N PRO A 307 2.27 -16.43 -3.16
CA PRO A 307 1.83 -15.15 -3.72
C PRO A 307 1.92 -15.04 -5.25
N ALA A 308 2.78 -15.84 -5.87
CA ALA A 308 2.91 -15.96 -7.33
C ALA A 308 2.74 -17.42 -7.79
N GLY A 309 1.93 -18.21 -7.08
CA GLY A 309 1.75 -19.63 -7.31
C GLY A 309 2.96 -20.48 -6.90
N ALA A 310 2.93 -21.77 -7.22
CA ALA A 310 3.99 -22.73 -6.84
C ALA A 310 5.36 -22.44 -7.47
N ASN A 311 5.39 -21.68 -8.56
CA ASN A 311 6.62 -21.34 -9.31
C ASN A 311 7.36 -20.12 -8.75
N GLY A 312 6.79 -19.40 -7.79
CA GLY A 312 7.49 -18.35 -7.05
C GLY A 312 7.88 -18.77 -5.63
N PRO A 313 8.35 -17.80 -4.81
CA PRO A 313 8.49 -17.97 -3.37
C PRO A 313 7.23 -18.53 -2.72
N VAL A 314 7.40 -19.45 -1.78
CA VAL A 314 6.33 -20.07 -1.02
C VAL A 314 6.63 -19.90 0.47
N PHE A 315 5.63 -19.56 1.26
CA PHE A 315 5.83 -19.26 2.68
C PHE A 315 4.90 -20.09 3.55
N LEU A 316 5.40 -20.54 4.69
CA LEU A 316 4.53 -20.87 5.82
C LEU A 316 4.36 -19.61 6.68
N VAL A 317 3.12 -19.20 6.92
CA VAL A 317 2.78 -17.97 7.64
C VAL A 317 1.91 -18.24 8.87
N PHE A 318 2.27 -17.62 9.99
CA PHE A 318 1.68 -17.82 11.31
C PHE A 318 0.77 -16.65 11.71
N LYS A 319 0.33 -16.65 12.97
CA LYS A 319 -0.55 -15.62 13.52
C LYS A 319 0.08 -14.22 13.49
N ASN A 320 1.40 -14.11 13.58
CA ASN A 320 2.08 -12.82 13.50
C ASN A 320 2.02 -12.19 12.10
N PHE A 321 1.98 -12.99 11.03
CA PHE A 321 1.65 -12.47 9.70
C PHE A 321 0.20 -11.98 9.63
N ASP A 322 -0.74 -12.66 10.30
CA ASP A 322 -2.13 -12.21 10.35
C ASP A 322 -2.29 -10.87 11.11
N ALA A 323 -1.47 -10.66 12.16
CA ALA A 323 -1.40 -9.38 12.87
C ALA A 323 -0.88 -8.25 11.96
N ILE A 324 0.19 -8.50 11.17
CA ILE A 324 0.68 -7.54 10.16
C ILE A 324 -0.39 -7.29 9.09
N TYR A 325 -1.00 -8.34 8.55
CA TYR A 325 -2.08 -8.26 7.55
C TYR A 325 -3.29 -7.46 8.03
N SER A 326 -3.53 -7.38 9.35
CA SER A 326 -4.64 -6.60 9.88
C SER A 326 -4.44 -5.08 9.75
N TYR A 327 -3.20 -4.63 9.53
CA TYR A 327 -2.85 -3.22 9.33
C TYR A 327 -3.35 -2.73 7.96
N ASN A 328 -3.13 -3.55 6.91
CA ASN A 328 -3.79 -3.41 5.62
C ASN A 328 -4.02 -4.80 5.00
N ALA A 329 -5.26 -5.06 4.57
CA ALA A 329 -5.79 -6.37 4.20
C ALA A 329 -5.30 -6.89 2.83
N ALA A 330 -4.00 -6.76 2.55
CA ALA A 330 -3.34 -7.29 1.36
C ALA A 330 -2.12 -8.16 1.75
N GLU A 331 -1.97 -9.32 1.09
CA GLU A 331 -0.85 -10.23 1.35
C GLU A 331 0.48 -9.65 0.86
N SER A 332 0.46 -8.90 -0.25
CA SER A 332 1.61 -8.16 -0.79
C SER A 332 2.14 -7.13 0.22
N TYR A 333 1.24 -6.35 0.81
CA TYR A 333 1.52 -5.40 1.89
C TYR A 333 2.13 -6.09 3.12
N ALA A 334 1.48 -7.15 3.62
CA ALA A 334 1.96 -7.84 4.81
C ALA A 334 3.31 -8.51 4.59
N LEU A 335 3.54 -9.06 3.39
CA LEU A 335 4.82 -9.64 2.99
C LEU A 335 5.92 -8.59 2.86
N ALA A 336 5.61 -7.37 2.41
CA ALA A 336 6.59 -6.27 2.36
C ALA A 336 7.09 -5.89 3.76
N ILE A 337 6.19 -5.74 4.74
CA ILE A 337 6.56 -5.46 6.13
C ILE A 337 7.33 -6.63 6.75
N ALA A 338 6.84 -7.86 6.55
CA ALA A 338 7.49 -9.06 7.05
C ALA A 338 8.92 -9.19 6.52
N HIS A 339 9.10 -9.03 5.20
CA HIS A 339 10.41 -9.10 4.54
C HIS A 339 11.33 -7.96 4.98
N LEU A 340 10.82 -6.73 5.09
CA LEU A 340 11.61 -5.61 5.62
C LEU A 340 12.02 -5.88 7.07
N SER A 341 11.15 -6.47 7.90
CA SER A 341 11.49 -6.82 9.28
C SER A 341 12.63 -7.84 9.34
N ASP A 342 12.63 -8.87 8.50
CA ASP A 342 13.72 -9.85 8.40
C ASP A 342 15.03 -9.18 7.94
N ARG A 343 14.94 -8.27 6.97
CA ARG A 343 16.10 -7.52 6.45
C ARG A 343 16.73 -6.62 7.51
N LEU A 344 15.91 -5.99 8.34
CA LEU A 344 16.37 -5.18 9.47
C LEU A 344 17.02 -6.02 10.58
N GLN A 345 16.66 -7.31 10.70
CA GLN A 345 17.35 -8.29 11.55
C GLN A 345 18.64 -8.84 10.93
N GLY A 346 19.04 -8.37 9.75
CA GLY A 346 20.25 -8.80 9.07
C GLY A 346 20.09 -10.06 8.21
N GLN A 347 18.85 -10.51 7.93
CA GLN A 347 18.61 -11.62 7.02
C GLN A 347 18.84 -11.20 5.54
N SER A 348 18.91 -12.21 4.66
CA SER A 348 19.27 -12.06 3.24
C SER A 348 18.39 -11.08 2.48
N ALA A 349 18.97 -10.43 1.47
CA ALA A 349 18.29 -9.43 0.64
C ALA A 349 17.10 -9.98 -0.17
N GLY A 350 17.21 -11.23 -0.63
CA GLY A 350 16.24 -11.87 -1.50
C GLY A 350 15.66 -13.14 -0.92
N PHE A 351 14.57 -13.58 -1.54
CA PHE A 351 14.03 -14.93 -1.38
C PHE A 351 14.91 -15.95 -2.09
N SER A 352 14.93 -17.18 -1.58
CA SER A 352 15.68 -18.30 -2.14
C SER A 352 15.19 -18.65 -3.54
N LYS A 353 13.86 -18.63 -3.76
CA LYS A 353 13.28 -18.81 -5.09
C LYS A 353 13.04 -17.45 -5.74
N THR A 354 13.40 -17.32 -7.02
CA THR A 354 13.11 -16.10 -7.78
C THR A 354 11.62 -16.00 -8.12
N TRP A 355 11.13 -14.77 -8.30
CA TRP A 355 9.78 -14.55 -8.83
C TRP A 355 9.64 -15.14 -10.24
N PRO A 356 8.46 -15.68 -10.60
CA PRO A 356 8.23 -16.31 -11.91
C PRO A 356 7.95 -15.24 -12.97
N THR A 357 8.94 -14.39 -13.25
CA THR A 357 8.87 -13.29 -14.22
C THR A 357 10.22 -13.12 -14.91
N ASP A 358 10.20 -12.73 -16.19
CA ASP A 358 11.36 -12.33 -16.98
C ASP A 358 11.61 -10.81 -16.94
N ASP A 359 10.78 -10.07 -16.21
CA ASP A 359 10.86 -8.62 -16.05
C ASP A 359 10.57 -8.26 -14.58
N ALA A 360 11.57 -8.54 -13.73
CA ALA A 360 11.49 -8.27 -12.31
C ALA A 360 11.32 -6.77 -12.01
N GLY A 361 10.86 -6.48 -10.78
CA GLY A 361 10.69 -5.12 -10.32
C GLY A 361 12.02 -4.39 -10.12
N THR A 362 11.97 -3.07 -10.24
CA THR A 362 13.09 -2.17 -9.97
C THR A 362 12.98 -1.57 -8.57
N SER A 363 14.12 -1.36 -7.92
CA SER A 363 14.28 -0.58 -6.68
C SER A 363 14.02 0.93 -6.91
N ARG A 364 13.86 1.73 -5.86
CA ARG A 364 13.75 3.20 -6.01
C ARG A 364 14.95 3.83 -6.69
N ALA A 365 16.17 3.36 -6.40
CA ALA A 365 17.38 3.84 -7.04
C ALA A 365 17.38 3.58 -8.55
N GLU A 366 16.98 2.37 -8.96
CA GLU A 366 16.84 2.00 -10.36
C GLU A 366 15.71 2.76 -11.06
N ARG A 367 14.59 3.03 -10.36
CA ARG A 367 13.52 3.89 -10.89
C ARG A 367 14.01 5.31 -11.14
N ARG A 368 14.84 5.86 -10.25
CA ARG A 368 15.50 7.16 -10.47
C ARG A 368 16.44 7.12 -11.67
N GLU A 369 17.14 6.01 -11.89
CA GLU A 369 17.97 5.83 -13.09
C GLU A 369 17.14 5.83 -14.37
N ILE A 370 16.01 5.11 -14.39
CA ILE A 370 15.05 5.16 -15.51
C ILE A 370 14.58 6.60 -15.74
N GLN A 371 14.14 7.30 -14.69
CA GLN A 371 13.71 8.70 -14.79
C GLN A 371 14.82 9.59 -15.37
N GLN A 372 16.07 9.41 -14.93
CA GLN A 372 17.21 10.17 -15.46
C GLN A 372 17.44 9.89 -16.94
N PHE A 373 17.37 8.62 -17.38
CA PHE A 373 17.46 8.29 -18.79
C PHE A 373 16.34 8.94 -19.61
N LEU A 374 15.11 8.98 -19.09
CA LEU A 374 13.98 9.62 -19.76
C LEU A 374 14.19 11.15 -19.89
N ILE A 375 14.61 11.82 -18.82
CA ILE A 375 14.91 13.26 -18.84
C ILE A 375 16.01 13.57 -19.85
N ASN A 376 17.10 12.78 -19.86
CA ASN A 376 18.20 12.94 -20.81
C ASN A 376 17.78 12.77 -22.28
N ARG A 377 16.61 12.18 -22.52
CA ARG A 377 16.01 12.02 -23.85
C ARG A 377 14.95 13.06 -24.19
N GLY A 378 14.71 14.02 -23.29
CA GLY A 378 13.80 15.15 -23.50
C GLY A 378 12.37 14.93 -22.99
N TYR A 379 12.10 13.88 -22.22
CA TYR A 379 10.78 13.69 -21.63
C TYR A 379 10.58 14.62 -20.41
N ASP A 380 9.50 15.41 -20.41
CA ASP A 380 9.02 16.11 -19.21
C ASP A 380 8.25 15.13 -18.32
N ILE A 381 8.96 14.53 -17.36
CA ILE A 381 8.38 13.61 -16.37
C ILE A 381 8.34 14.19 -14.95
N GLY A 382 8.79 15.44 -14.76
CA GLY A 382 8.97 16.05 -13.44
C GLY A 382 10.29 15.66 -12.76
N THR A 383 10.25 15.49 -11.44
CA THR A 383 11.44 15.25 -10.61
C THR A 383 11.91 13.80 -10.64
N VAL A 384 13.22 13.59 -10.44
CA VAL A 384 13.84 12.26 -10.28
C VAL A 384 13.70 11.83 -8.82
N ASP A 385 12.53 11.28 -8.47
CA ASP A 385 12.15 10.88 -7.10
C ASP A 385 12.01 9.36 -6.92
N GLY A 386 12.09 8.58 -7.99
CA GLY A 386 11.87 7.13 -7.99
C GLY A 386 10.39 6.73 -7.90
N LEU A 387 9.48 7.71 -7.88
CA LEU A 387 8.04 7.48 -7.92
C LEU A 387 7.57 7.47 -9.37
N ILE A 388 7.04 6.33 -9.80
CA ILE A 388 6.57 6.17 -11.17
C ILE A 388 5.16 6.77 -11.27
N GLY A 389 5.09 8.05 -11.60
CA GLY A 389 3.85 8.78 -11.87
C GLY A 389 3.32 8.58 -13.29
N ASP A 390 2.19 9.20 -13.63
CA ASP A 390 1.56 9.05 -14.95
C ASP A 390 2.44 9.53 -16.09
N LYS A 391 3.10 10.68 -15.93
CA LYS A 391 4.05 11.19 -16.94
C LYS A 391 5.21 10.21 -17.15
N THR A 392 5.78 9.66 -16.08
CA THR A 392 6.84 8.65 -16.16
C THR A 392 6.35 7.38 -16.85
N ARG A 393 5.17 6.85 -16.50
CA ARG A 393 4.58 5.68 -17.17
C ARG A 393 4.40 5.89 -18.67
N GLN A 394 3.92 7.07 -19.08
CA GLN A 394 3.74 7.42 -20.48
C GLN A 394 5.08 7.48 -21.23
N ALA A 395 6.10 8.11 -20.64
CA ALA A 395 7.44 8.17 -21.22
C ALA A 395 8.08 6.77 -21.34
N ILE A 396 7.96 5.93 -20.31
CA ILE A 396 8.41 4.52 -20.34
C ILE A 396 7.71 3.76 -21.48
N ARG A 397 6.40 3.94 -21.65
CA ARG A 397 5.65 3.29 -22.72
C ARG A 397 6.20 3.67 -24.11
N GLN A 398 6.52 4.95 -24.31
CA GLN A 398 7.09 5.41 -25.57
C GLN A 398 8.49 4.84 -25.82
N GLU A 399 9.33 4.78 -24.79
CA GLU A 399 10.65 4.15 -24.90
C GLU A 399 10.58 2.64 -25.12
N GLN A 400 9.63 1.94 -24.50
CA GLN A 400 9.38 0.53 -24.78
C GLN A 400 9.04 0.30 -26.25
N ILE A 401 8.15 1.11 -26.84
CA ILE A 401 7.82 1.04 -28.28
C ILE A 401 9.09 1.23 -29.11
N ARG A 402 9.87 2.27 -28.82
CA ARG A 402 11.10 2.60 -29.56
C ARG A 402 12.15 1.50 -29.48
N LEU A 403 12.24 0.82 -28.35
CA LEU A 403 13.20 -0.25 -28.07
C LEU A 403 12.69 -1.64 -28.49
N GLY A 404 11.47 -1.75 -29.05
CA GLY A 404 10.88 -3.02 -29.44
C GLY A 404 10.43 -3.90 -28.25
N LEU A 405 10.21 -3.30 -27.09
CA LEU A 405 9.67 -3.94 -25.89
C LEU A 405 8.13 -3.82 -25.84
N SER A 406 7.51 -4.66 -25.00
CA SER A 406 6.07 -4.55 -24.74
C SER A 406 5.71 -3.20 -24.08
N PRO A 407 4.75 -2.43 -24.63
CA PRO A 407 4.47 -1.04 -24.21
C PRO A 407 3.58 -0.95 -22.95
N THR A 408 4.02 -1.57 -21.87
CA THR A 408 3.28 -1.65 -20.62
C THR A 408 3.27 -0.34 -19.83
N GLY A 409 4.28 0.52 -20.01
CA GLY A 409 4.56 1.67 -19.15
C GLY A 409 5.15 1.29 -17.79
N ARG A 410 5.48 0.01 -17.59
CA ARG A 410 6.06 -0.52 -16.33
C ARG A 410 7.56 -0.24 -16.26
N ALA A 411 8.01 0.26 -15.12
CA ALA A 411 9.43 0.48 -14.81
C ALA A 411 10.11 -0.85 -14.39
N GLY A 412 10.08 -1.86 -15.25
CA GLY A 412 10.71 -3.16 -15.00
C GLY A 412 12.20 -3.20 -15.36
N GLN A 413 12.86 -4.31 -15.03
CA GLN A 413 14.27 -4.55 -15.38
C GLN A 413 14.52 -4.56 -16.89
N GLN A 414 13.56 -4.98 -17.72
CA GLN A 414 13.74 -5.01 -19.18
C GLN A 414 14.00 -3.62 -19.76
N ILE A 415 13.17 -2.63 -19.40
CA ILE A 415 13.36 -1.26 -19.89
C ILE A 415 14.64 -0.63 -19.34
N LEU A 416 14.96 -0.87 -18.06
CA LEU A 416 16.19 -0.39 -17.46
C LEU A 416 17.43 -0.92 -18.18
N ASN A 417 17.49 -2.23 -18.41
CA ASN A 417 18.61 -2.88 -19.07
C ASN A 417 18.75 -2.45 -20.54
N ALA A 418 17.64 -2.24 -21.24
CA ALA A 418 17.64 -1.70 -22.60
C ALA A 418 18.20 -0.27 -22.65
N LEU A 419 17.78 0.61 -21.72
CA LEU A 419 18.29 1.97 -21.59
C LEU A 419 19.79 2.00 -21.24
N ARG A 420 20.23 1.18 -20.26
CA ARG A 420 21.65 1.02 -19.89
C ARG A 420 22.49 0.57 -21.08
N SER A 421 22.02 -0.44 -21.81
CA SER A 421 22.73 -1.00 -22.98
C SER A 421 22.88 0.04 -24.09
N GLU A 422 21.86 0.84 -24.36
CA GLU A 422 21.95 1.92 -25.33
C GLU A 422 22.90 3.04 -24.86
N ASN A 423 22.85 3.41 -23.58
CA ASN A 423 23.75 4.41 -23.01
C ASN A 423 25.21 3.96 -23.08
N ALA A 424 25.50 2.69 -22.76
CA ALA A 424 26.83 2.11 -22.88
C ALA A 424 27.35 2.17 -24.33
N LYS A 425 26.51 1.84 -25.32
CA LYS A 425 26.87 1.96 -26.74
C LYS A 425 27.20 3.39 -27.15
N LYS A 426 26.47 4.39 -26.64
CA LYS A 426 26.75 5.81 -26.89
C LYS A 426 28.07 6.28 -26.27
N MET A 427 28.47 5.73 -25.12
CA MET A 427 29.75 6.08 -24.48
C MET A 427 30.97 5.45 -25.15
N MET A 428 30.76 4.40 -25.96
CA MET A 428 31.82 3.74 -26.73
C MET A 428 32.05 4.34 -28.12
N GLN A 429 31.18 5.24 -28.55
CA GLN A 429 31.28 6.01 -29.80
C GLN A 429 31.79 7.40 -29.48
#